data_AF-A0A535GKH5-F1
#
_entry.id   AF-A0A535GKH5-F1
#
_cell.length_a   1.000
_cell.length_b   1.000
_cell.length_c   1.000
_cell.angle_alpha   90.00
_cell.angle_beta   90.00
_cell.angle_gamma   90.00
#
_symmetry.space_group_name_H-M   'P 1'
#
loop_
_entity.id
_entity.type
_entity.pdbx_description
1 polymer ?
#
loop_
_entity_poly.entity_id
_entity_poly.type
_entity_poly.pdbx_seq_one_letter_code
_entity_poly.pdbx_strand_id
1 'polypeptide(L)'
;MRRIDSRTRTGLLVGGLAMFLALDVAFLVSLAGLPFAPFALGQAIIDVLPGFISIPLIETLQYWAKGLLVLGVIALFLIDGAWAGAVAVMPSRRDASVVAIVALPWVVAVALGQLFAGLRIDLATSVIDASVGLIVNALALAFLAPASLDRAAVPAPSRRRVLMGAAGIAALFALGALPVSRVLANAGTQLGGVARQAKKLVERATIPPADPSIDGLPGITTRITPSEEHYTVDTTLVKPRVDITTWRLGVVGNVERPFSLTYDELLDLDAIEQVRTLECISNPVGGDLISTAVWTGVRMKDLLDRAGVKPNSFDVVLTSVDGYSDSFPVAKAMEPDTFLAYLMNGTTLPQDHGYPVRALVPNIYGMKNVKWLQQIKVETFDFKGYWQEQGW
;
A
#
# COMPACT_ATOMS: atom_id res chain seq x y z
N MET A 1 -6.78 -30.12 32.78
CA MET A 1 -6.44 -29.88 31.35
C MET A 1 -6.30 -31.22 30.64
N ARG A 2 -7.23 -31.59 29.74
CA ARG A 2 -7.09 -32.82 28.92
C ARG A 2 -5.89 -32.63 27.98
N ARG A 3 -4.92 -33.55 28.01
CA ARG A 3 -3.78 -33.54 27.08
C ARG A 3 -4.31 -33.68 25.66
N ILE A 4 -3.96 -32.74 24.77
CA ILE A 4 -4.24 -32.83 23.33
C ILE A 4 -3.63 -34.13 22.80
N ASP A 5 -4.43 -34.96 22.14
CA ASP A 5 -3.99 -36.25 21.56
C ASP A 5 -2.95 -36.04 20.45
N SER A 6 -2.07 -37.02 20.28
CA SER A 6 -0.97 -37.04 19.33
C SER A 6 -1.40 -36.81 17.88
N ARG A 7 -2.58 -37.32 17.48
CA ARG A 7 -3.15 -37.09 16.14
C ARG A 7 -3.50 -35.62 15.95
N THR A 8 -4.17 -35.00 16.91
CA THR A 8 -4.54 -33.59 16.85
C THR A 8 -3.30 -32.70 16.79
N ARG A 9 -2.24 -33.00 17.57
CA ARG A 9 -0.97 -32.26 17.49
C ARG A 9 -0.33 -32.36 16.10
N THR A 10 -0.37 -33.54 15.50
CA THR A 10 0.16 -33.77 14.15
C THR A 10 -0.66 -33.01 13.11
N GLY A 11 -1.99 -33.04 13.22
CA GLY A 11 -2.89 -32.24 12.37
C GLY A 11 -2.63 -30.74 12.47
N LEU A 12 -2.45 -30.20 13.68
CA LEU A 12 -2.12 -28.79 13.90
C LEU A 12 -0.83 -28.39 13.16
N LEU A 13 0.23 -29.20 13.26
CA LEU A 13 1.51 -28.92 12.58
C LEU A 13 1.37 -29.00 11.06
N VAL A 14 0.70 -30.03 10.56
CA VAL A 14 0.47 -30.21 9.12
C VAL A 14 -0.36 -29.09 8.53
N GLY A 15 -1.43 -28.68 9.23
CA GLY A 15 -2.26 -27.57 8.81
C GLY A 15 -1.53 -26.23 8.81
N GLY A 16 -0.73 -25.98 9.85
CA GLY A 16 0.12 -24.79 9.91
C GLY A 16 1.14 -24.74 8.76
N LEU A 17 1.77 -25.88 8.45
CA LEU A 17 2.71 -25.98 7.32
C LEU A 17 2.03 -25.79 5.95
N ALA A 18 0.83 -26.34 5.78
CA ALA A 18 0.04 -26.18 4.56
C ALA A 18 -0.33 -24.70 4.32
N MET A 19 -0.75 -23.99 5.37
CA MET A 19 -1.03 -22.57 5.29
C MET A 19 0.23 -21.73 5.09
N PHE A 20 1.34 -22.09 5.73
CA PHE A 20 2.63 -21.42 5.50
C PHE A 20 3.02 -21.47 4.02
N LEU A 21 2.93 -22.64 3.39
CA LEU A 21 3.18 -22.79 1.95
C LEU A 21 2.21 -21.95 1.11
N ALA A 22 0.94 -21.88 1.49
CA ALA A 22 -0.06 -21.08 0.80
C ALA A 22 0.23 -19.57 0.88
N LEU A 23 0.64 -19.09 2.05
CA LEU A 23 1.05 -17.70 2.27
C LEU A 23 2.32 -17.36 1.48
N ASP A 24 3.31 -18.26 1.46
CA ASP A 24 4.53 -18.08 0.67
C ASP A 24 4.23 -17.96 -0.83
N VAL A 25 3.38 -18.84 -1.38
CA VAL A 25 3.00 -18.79 -2.80
C VAL A 25 2.20 -17.52 -3.11
N ALA A 26 1.22 -17.16 -2.27
CA ALA A 26 0.46 -15.92 -2.42
C ALA A 26 1.37 -14.68 -2.35
N PHE A 27 2.34 -14.67 -1.43
CA PHE A 27 3.33 -13.59 -1.35
C PHE A 27 4.19 -13.50 -2.61
N LEU A 28 4.67 -14.62 -3.16
CA LEU A 28 5.42 -14.63 -4.43
C LEU A 28 4.58 -14.09 -5.59
N VAL A 29 3.28 -14.42 -5.63
CA VAL A 29 2.33 -13.88 -6.62
C VAL A 29 2.15 -12.36 -6.42
N SER A 30 2.21 -11.87 -5.18
CA SER A 30 2.15 -10.43 -4.89
C SER A 30 3.35 -9.64 -5.43
N LEU A 31 4.53 -10.27 -5.53
CA LEU A 31 5.72 -9.65 -6.16
C LEU A 31 5.50 -9.37 -7.65
N ALA A 32 4.54 -10.05 -8.28
CA ALA A 32 4.10 -9.79 -9.65
C ALA A 32 3.09 -8.62 -9.76
N GLY A 33 2.80 -7.92 -8.67
CA GLY A 33 1.91 -6.75 -8.63
C GLY A 33 0.46 -7.05 -8.26
N LEU A 34 0.16 -8.27 -7.80
CA LEU A 34 -1.14 -8.62 -7.22
C LEU A 34 -1.18 -8.26 -5.73
N PRO A 35 -2.36 -7.94 -5.16
CA PRO A 35 -2.49 -7.66 -3.75
C PRO A 35 -2.28 -8.94 -2.95
N PHE A 36 -1.52 -8.85 -1.85
CA PHE A 36 -1.39 -9.95 -0.90
C PHE A 36 -2.59 -9.93 0.07
N ALA A 37 -3.41 -10.98 0.09
CA ALA A 37 -4.66 -11.00 0.87
C ALA A 37 -4.48 -10.65 2.37
N PRO A 38 -3.42 -11.09 3.08
CA PRO A 38 -3.13 -10.61 4.42
C PRO A 38 -2.94 -9.10 4.53
N PHE A 39 -2.34 -8.43 3.55
CA PHE A 39 -2.25 -6.97 3.53
C PHE A 39 -3.60 -6.32 3.29
N ALA A 40 -4.47 -6.93 2.48
CA ALA A 40 -5.84 -6.45 2.29
C ALA A 40 -6.64 -6.46 3.60
N LEU A 41 -6.53 -7.56 4.36
CA LEU A 41 -7.15 -7.66 5.67
C LEU A 41 -6.52 -6.67 6.67
N GLY A 42 -5.18 -6.55 6.68
CA GLY A 42 -4.50 -5.57 7.51
C GLY A 42 -4.92 -4.13 7.19
N GLN A 43 -5.11 -3.80 5.91
CA GLN A 43 -5.57 -2.48 5.49
C GLN A 43 -7.00 -2.21 5.98
N ALA A 44 -7.90 -3.18 5.82
CA ALA A 44 -9.26 -3.07 6.35
C ALA A 44 -9.28 -2.83 7.87
N ILE A 45 -8.36 -3.47 8.61
CA ILE A 45 -8.23 -3.23 10.06
C ILE A 45 -7.82 -1.78 10.32
N ILE A 46 -6.81 -1.25 9.61
CA ILE A 46 -6.36 0.15 9.76
C ILE A 46 -7.51 1.12 9.49
N ASP A 47 -8.30 0.88 8.45
CA ASP A 47 -9.34 1.79 7.99
C ASP A 47 -10.56 1.84 8.92
N VAL A 48 -10.81 0.76 9.66
CA VAL A 48 -11.93 0.65 10.61
C VAL A 48 -11.52 1.03 12.02
N LEU A 49 -10.23 0.93 12.36
CA LEU A 49 -9.76 1.13 13.73
C LEU A 49 -9.88 2.61 14.13
N PRO A 50 -10.73 2.96 15.10
CA PRO A 50 -10.93 4.34 15.48
C PRO A 50 -9.68 4.91 16.16
N GLY A 51 -9.47 6.22 16.00
CA GLY A 51 -8.31 6.96 16.49
C GLY A 51 -7.99 6.76 17.97
N PHE A 52 -9.01 6.70 18.84
CA PHE A 52 -8.79 6.45 20.26
C PHE A 52 -8.14 5.08 20.58
N ILE A 53 -8.14 4.15 19.62
CA ILE A 53 -7.41 2.87 19.71
C ILE A 53 -6.11 2.94 18.91
N SER A 54 -6.15 3.45 17.67
CA SER A 54 -4.99 3.43 16.77
C SER A 54 -3.89 4.40 17.19
N ILE A 55 -4.22 5.59 17.69
CA ILE A 55 -3.25 6.63 18.08
C ILE A 55 -2.35 6.16 19.23
N PRO A 56 -2.86 5.69 20.38
CA PRO A 56 -2.00 5.19 21.45
C PRO A 56 -1.11 4.02 21.03
N LEU A 57 -1.61 3.16 20.13
CA LEU A 57 -0.82 2.06 19.56
C LEU A 57 0.31 2.57 18.67
N ILE A 58 0.05 3.56 17.81
CA ILE A 58 1.07 4.18 16.96
C ILE A 58 2.11 4.88 17.82
N GLU A 59 1.71 5.63 18.84
CA GLU A 59 2.64 6.31 19.76
C GLU A 59 3.49 5.32 20.55
N THR A 60 2.92 4.18 20.97
CA THR A 60 3.66 3.18 21.75
C THR A 60 4.58 2.32 20.88
N LEU A 61 4.11 1.90 19.71
CA LEU A 61 4.80 0.93 18.84
C LEU A 61 5.64 1.60 17.75
N GLN A 62 5.39 2.87 17.45
CA GLN A 62 6.11 3.66 16.44
C GLN A 62 6.18 2.90 15.10
N TYR A 63 7.36 2.77 14.51
CA TYR A 63 7.58 2.08 13.24
C TYR A 63 7.21 0.58 13.27
N TRP A 64 7.11 -0.03 14.46
CA TRP A 64 6.68 -1.44 14.58
C TRP A 64 5.18 -1.64 14.43
N ALA A 65 4.35 -0.60 14.57
CA ALA A 65 2.89 -0.75 14.62
C ALA A 65 2.32 -1.53 13.43
N LYS A 66 2.71 -1.14 12.21
CA LYS A 66 2.30 -1.83 10.97
C LYS A 66 2.89 -3.23 10.84
N GLY A 67 4.17 -3.40 11.21
CA GLY A 67 4.83 -4.69 11.16
C GLY A 67 4.16 -5.71 12.08
N LEU A 68 3.83 -5.32 13.30
CA LEU A 68 3.12 -6.16 14.28
C LEU A 68 1.69 -6.47 13.84
N LEU A 69 0.99 -5.51 13.21
CA LEU A 69 -0.32 -5.78 12.61
C LEU A 69 -0.21 -6.86 11.53
N VAL A 70 0.72 -6.73 10.60
CA VAL A 70 0.96 -7.72 9.54
C VAL A 70 1.29 -9.09 10.13
N LEU A 71 2.20 -9.14 11.11
CA LEU A 71 2.55 -10.39 11.81
C LEU A 71 1.34 -11.01 12.50
N GLY A 72 0.49 -10.20 13.14
CA GLY A 72 -0.75 -10.64 13.77
C GLY A 72 -1.73 -11.23 12.74
N VAL A 73 -1.92 -10.59 11.60
CA VAL A 73 -2.76 -11.10 10.51
C VAL A 73 -2.21 -12.42 9.96
N ILE A 74 -0.90 -12.52 9.71
CA ILE A 74 -0.26 -13.77 9.27
C ILE A 74 -0.45 -14.87 10.31
N ALA A 75 -0.29 -14.55 11.60
CA ALA A 75 -0.53 -15.51 12.67
C ALA A 75 -1.97 -16.01 12.69
N LEU A 76 -2.98 -15.17 12.43
CA LEU A 76 -4.38 -15.60 12.31
C LEU A 76 -4.57 -16.61 11.17
N PHE A 77 -3.95 -16.38 10.01
CA PHE A 77 -3.97 -17.35 8.91
C PHE A 77 -3.33 -18.67 9.35
N LEU A 78 -2.15 -18.64 9.97
CA LEU A 78 -1.45 -19.85 10.44
C LEU A 78 -2.25 -20.62 11.51
N ILE A 79 -2.94 -19.91 12.41
CA ILE A 79 -3.82 -20.50 13.42
C ILE A 79 -5.02 -21.18 12.74
N ASP A 80 -5.64 -20.53 11.76
CA ASP A 80 -6.71 -21.12 10.95
C ASP A 80 -6.23 -22.37 10.21
N GLY A 81 -5.08 -22.29 9.55
CA GLY A 81 -4.44 -23.43 8.89
C GLY A 81 -4.20 -24.60 9.83
N ALA A 82 -3.62 -24.35 11.00
CA ALA A 82 -3.42 -25.35 12.03
C ALA A 82 -4.76 -25.99 12.46
N TRP A 83 -5.78 -25.17 12.68
CA TRP A 83 -7.12 -25.65 13.03
C TRP A 83 -7.74 -26.51 11.92
N ALA A 84 -7.62 -26.09 10.66
CA ALA A 84 -8.04 -26.88 9.50
C ALA A 84 -7.36 -28.26 9.48
N GLY A 85 -6.05 -28.31 9.75
CA GLY A 85 -5.32 -29.57 9.82
C GLY A 85 -5.72 -30.44 11.00
N ALA A 86 -6.01 -29.85 12.17
CA ALA A 86 -6.53 -30.57 13.32
C ALA A 86 -7.88 -31.24 13.00
N VAL A 87 -8.77 -30.55 12.30
CA VAL A 87 -10.08 -31.08 11.85
C VAL A 87 -9.90 -32.12 10.74
N ALA A 88 -8.97 -31.91 9.81
CA ALA A 88 -8.73 -32.81 8.68
C ALA A 88 -8.24 -34.22 9.10
N VAL A 89 -7.66 -34.36 10.28
CA VAL A 89 -7.21 -35.64 10.84
C VAL A 89 -8.20 -36.29 11.81
N MET A 90 -9.35 -35.66 12.07
CA MET A 90 -10.37 -36.22 12.96
C MET A 90 -11.07 -37.43 12.30
N PRO A 91 -11.34 -38.52 13.04
CA PRO A 91 -12.08 -39.67 12.49
C PRO A 91 -13.49 -39.32 12.03
N SER A 92 -14.11 -38.32 12.66
CA SER A 92 -15.45 -37.82 12.33
C SER A 92 -15.43 -36.62 11.39
N ARG A 93 -14.33 -36.39 10.65
CA ARG A 93 -14.21 -35.23 9.77
C ARG A 93 -15.33 -35.21 8.73
N ARG A 94 -15.81 -34.01 8.44
CA ARG A 94 -16.65 -33.74 7.28
C ARG A 94 -15.81 -32.93 6.30
N ASP A 95 -15.60 -33.45 5.10
CA ASP A 95 -14.72 -32.79 4.12
C ASP A 95 -15.20 -31.37 3.80
N ALA A 96 -16.53 -31.14 3.78
CA ALA A 96 -17.11 -29.81 3.66
C ALA A 96 -16.70 -28.85 4.79
N SER A 97 -16.56 -29.33 6.02
CA SER A 97 -16.12 -28.51 7.16
C SER A 97 -14.64 -28.14 7.03
N VAL A 98 -13.80 -29.06 6.54
CA VAL A 98 -12.37 -28.76 6.30
C VAL A 98 -12.24 -27.70 5.21
N VAL A 99 -12.96 -27.87 4.08
CA VAL A 99 -12.95 -26.89 2.98
C VAL A 99 -13.44 -25.52 3.46
N ALA A 100 -14.51 -25.48 4.27
CA ALA A 100 -15.04 -24.22 4.80
C ALA A 100 -14.02 -23.49 5.70
N ILE A 101 -13.31 -24.21 6.58
CA ILE A 101 -12.26 -23.61 7.42
C ILE A 101 -11.13 -23.09 6.54
N VAL A 102 -10.60 -23.93 5.64
CA VAL A 102 -9.51 -23.55 4.72
C VAL A 102 -9.85 -22.31 3.89
N ALA A 103 -11.11 -22.16 3.45
CA ALA A 103 -11.58 -21.03 2.66
C ALA A 103 -11.80 -19.75 3.49
N LEU A 104 -12.11 -19.88 4.78
CA LEU A 104 -12.55 -18.77 5.63
C LEU A 104 -11.60 -17.57 5.63
N PRO A 105 -10.28 -17.70 5.94
CA PRO A 105 -9.41 -16.52 6.05
C PRO A 105 -9.24 -15.79 4.71
N TRP A 106 -9.24 -16.52 3.59
CA TRP A 106 -9.14 -15.95 2.24
C TRP A 106 -10.40 -15.19 1.86
N VAL A 107 -11.58 -15.78 2.10
CA VAL A 107 -12.87 -15.13 1.83
C VAL A 107 -13.05 -13.90 2.72
N VAL A 108 -12.72 -14.01 4.01
CA VAL A 108 -12.80 -12.89 4.96
C VAL A 108 -11.84 -11.77 4.56
N ALA A 109 -10.61 -12.08 4.17
CA ALA A 109 -9.65 -11.07 3.73
C ALA A 109 -10.14 -10.30 2.50
N VAL A 110 -10.68 -10.99 1.49
CA VAL A 110 -11.27 -10.33 0.31
C VAL A 110 -12.51 -9.52 0.71
N ALA A 111 -13.44 -10.12 1.46
CA ALA A 111 -14.69 -9.45 1.83
C ALA A 111 -14.45 -8.17 2.65
N LEU A 112 -13.62 -8.25 3.70
CA LEU A 112 -13.31 -7.09 4.55
C LEU A 112 -12.42 -6.08 3.82
N GLY A 113 -11.44 -6.54 3.04
CA GLY A 113 -10.61 -5.69 2.21
C GLY A 113 -11.44 -4.86 1.22
N GLN A 114 -12.45 -5.45 0.59
CA GLN A 114 -13.32 -4.75 -0.34
C GLN A 114 -14.33 -3.84 0.37
N LEU A 115 -14.87 -4.27 1.52
CA LEU A 115 -15.84 -3.50 2.28
C LEU A 115 -15.23 -2.21 2.86
N PHE A 116 -14.00 -2.27 3.34
CA PHE A 116 -13.37 -1.17 4.10
C PHE A 116 -12.21 -0.50 3.38
N ALA A 117 -11.56 -1.18 2.43
CA ALA A 117 -10.39 -0.69 1.70
C ALA A 117 -10.56 -0.77 0.17
N GLY A 118 -11.80 -0.84 -0.33
CA GLY A 118 -12.11 -1.03 -1.75
C GLY A 118 -11.58 0.07 -2.69
N LEU A 119 -11.30 1.27 -2.19
CA LEU A 119 -10.61 2.33 -2.96
C LEU A 119 -9.12 2.02 -3.20
N ARG A 120 -8.51 1.19 -2.35
CA ARG A 120 -7.07 0.90 -2.37
C ARG A 120 -6.74 -0.44 -3.04
N ILE A 121 -7.73 -1.33 -3.12
CA ILE A 121 -7.51 -2.74 -3.44
C ILE A 121 -8.53 -3.17 -4.49
N ASP A 122 -8.03 -3.58 -5.66
CA ASP A 122 -8.88 -4.08 -6.74
C ASP A 122 -9.46 -5.46 -6.43
N LEU A 123 -10.75 -5.63 -6.72
CA LEU A 123 -11.49 -6.86 -6.43
C LEU A 123 -10.95 -8.05 -7.24
N ALA A 124 -10.72 -7.87 -8.54
CA ALA A 124 -10.34 -8.96 -9.43
C ALA A 124 -8.99 -9.55 -9.02
N THR A 125 -8.02 -8.69 -8.75
CA THR A 125 -6.68 -9.07 -8.31
C THR A 125 -6.68 -9.69 -6.90
N SER A 126 -7.55 -9.21 -5.99
CA SER A 126 -7.74 -9.83 -4.67
C SER A 126 -8.34 -11.23 -4.74
N VAL A 127 -9.34 -11.42 -5.60
CA VAL A 127 -9.95 -12.73 -5.81
C VAL A 127 -8.94 -13.71 -6.40
N ILE A 128 -8.07 -13.26 -7.31
CA ILE A 128 -6.99 -14.09 -7.88
C ILE A 128 -6.03 -14.54 -6.77
N ASP A 129 -5.48 -13.62 -5.98
CA ASP A 129 -4.54 -13.95 -4.90
C ASP A 129 -5.17 -14.90 -3.87
N ALA A 130 -6.37 -14.57 -3.41
CA ALA A 130 -7.11 -15.39 -2.45
C ALA A 130 -7.43 -16.79 -2.98
N SER A 131 -7.73 -16.91 -4.28
CA SER A 131 -7.97 -18.21 -4.92
C SER A 131 -6.68 -19.03 -4.99
N VAL A 132 -5.54 -18.42 -5.31
CA VAL A 132 -4.25 -19.10 -5.31
C VAL A 132 -3.92 -19.63 -3.91
N GLY A 133 -4.02 -18.77 -2.89
CA GLY A 133 -3.77 -19.14 -1.51
C GLY A 133 -4.69 -20.27 -1.03
N LEU A 134 -5.99 -20.16 -1.29
CA LEU A 134 -6.98 -21.19 -0.96
C LEU A 134 -6.64 -22.54 -1.62
N ILE A 135 -6.36 -22.55 -2.92
CA ILE A 135 -6.06 -23.77 -3.67
C ILE A 135 -4.77 -24.42 -3.15
N VAL A 136 -3.70 -23.64 -2.96
CA VAL A 136 -2.43 -24.15 -2.45
C VAL A 136 -2.61 -24.73 -1.05
N ASN A 137 -3.34 -24.04 -0.16
CA ASN A 137 -3.61 -24.54 1.19
C ASN A 137 -4.39 -25.86 1.14
N ALA A 138 -5.49 -25.90 0.36
CA ALA A 138 -6.33 -27.09 0.23
C ALA A 138 -5.54 -28.30 -0.30
N LEU A 139 -4.70 -28.11 -1.31
CA LEU A 139 -3.89 -29.18 -1.90
C LEU A 139 -2.77 -29.64 -0.98
N ALA A 140 -2.05 -28.71 -0.36
CA ALA A 140 -1.01 -29.02 0.61
C ALA A 140 -1.60 -29.83 1.77
N LEU A 141 -2.76 -29.42 2.27
CA LEU A 141 -3.44 -30.12 3.34
C LEU A 141 -3.94 -31.51 2.91
N ALA A 142 -4.54 -31.62 1.72
CA ALA A 142 -5.00 -32.89 1.17
C ALA A 142 -3.86 -33.89 0.95
N PHE A 143 -2.65 -33.41 0.64
CA PHE A 143 -1.46 -34.24 0.48
C PHE A 143 -0.81 -34.62 1.81
N LEU A 144 -0.60 -33.65 2.69
CA LEU A 144 0.16 -33.84 3.93
C LEU A 144 -0.65 -34.54 5.03
N ALA A 145 -1.96 -34.29 5.14
CA ALA A 145 -2.76 -34.83 6.25
C ALA A 145 -2.83 -36.37 6.23
N PRO A 146 -3.12 -37.05 5.10
CA PRO A 146 -3.10 -38.51 5.05
C PRO A 146 -1.70 -39.10 5.31
N ALA A 147 -0.67 -38.51 4.71
CA ALA A 147 0.73 -38.95 4.88
C ALA A 147 1.20 -38.87 6.34
N SER A 148 0.66 -37.91 7.11
CA SER A 148 1.01 -37.73 8.51
C SER A 148 0.41 -38.76 9.47
N LEU A 149 -0.66 -39.43 9.05
CA LEU A 149 -1.38 -40.43 9.87
C LEU A 149 -0.84 -41.85 9.67
N ASP A 150 -0.31 -42.16 8.49
CA ASP A 150 0.30 -43.44 8.16
C ASP A 150 1.82 -43.44 8.45
N ARG A 151 2.20 -43.61 9.73
CA ARG A 151 3.61 -43.85 10.10
C ARG A 151 4.10 -45.28 9.79
N ALA A 152 3.19 -46.22 9.54
CA ALA A 152 3.50 -47.66 9.41
C ALA A 152 3.54 -48.17 7.95
N ALA A 153 3.17 -47.37 6.97
CA ALA A 153 3.25 -47.75 5.56
C ALA A 153 3.44 -46.50 4.70
N VAL A 154 4.68 -46.18 4.35
CA VAL A 154 4.94 -45.42 3.13
C VAL A 154 5.35 -46.43 2.06
N PRO A 155 4.41 -47.07 1.32
CA PRO A 155 4.79 -47.64 0.05
C PRO A 155 5.35 -46.51 -0.81
N ALA A 156 6.45 -46.76 -1.51
CA ALA A 156 7.01 -45.81 -2.47
C ALA A 156 5.86 -45.25 -3.33
N PRO A 157 5.70 -43.91 -3.43
CA PRO A 157 4.57 -43.35 -4.11
C PRO A 157 4.57 -43.83 -5.55
N SER A 158 3.45 -44.41 -6.00
CA SER A 158 3.39 -44.92 -7.37
C SER A 158 3.67 -43.78 -8.34
N ARG A 159 4.45 -44.05 -9.40
CA ARG A 159 4.78 -43.03 -10.44
C ARG A 159 3.55 -42.26 -10.87
N ARG A 160 2.39 -42.93 -11.00
CA ARG A 160 1.11 -42.32 -11.36
C ARG A 160 0.63 -41.28 -10.36
N ARG A 161 0.74 -41.53 -9.05
CA ARG A 161 0.27 -40.60 -8.01
C ARG A 161 1.21 -39.40 -7.88
N VAL A 162 2.52 -39.60 -8.04
CA VAL A 162 3.52 -38.52 -8.14
C VAL A 162 3.30 -37.69 -9.39
N LEU A 163 3.09 -38.32 -10.55
CA LEU A 163 2.85 -37.63 -11.82
C LEU A 163 1.52 -36.89 -11.83
N MET A 164 0.46 -37.44 -11.23
CA MET A 164 -0.84 -36.75 -11.12
C MET A 164 -0.77 -35.57 -10.14
N GLY A 165 -0.03 -35.71 -9.02
CA GLY A 165 0.22 -34.61 -8.09
C GLY A 165 1.08 -33.51 -8.72
N ALA A 166 2.17 -33.88 -9.38
CA ALA A 166 3.04 -32.96 -10.11
C ALA A 166 2.32 -32.30 -11.30
N ALA A 167 1.48 -33.04 -12.03
CA ALA A 167 0.66 -32.49 -13.11
C ALA A 167 -0.44 -31.57 -12.59
N GLY A 168 -1.04 -31.87 -11.43
CA GLY A 168 -2.00 -30.98 -10.76
C GLY A 168 -1.35 -29.68 -10.32
N ILE A 169 -0.18 -29.76 -9.69
CA ILE A 169 0.64 -28.60 -9.30
C ILE A 169 1.08 -27.81 -10.54
N ALA A 170 1.57 -28.47 -11.58
CA ALA A 170 2.00 -27.83 -12.82
C ALA A 170 0.82 -27.20 -13.58
N ALA A 171 -0.35 -27.83 -13.61
CA ALA A 171 -1.56 -27.29 -14.22
C ALA A 171 -2.06 -26.06 -13.46
N LEU A 172 -1.95 -26.04 -12.13
CA LEU A 172 -2.30 -24.87 -11.31
C LEU A 172 -1.29 -23.74 -11.43
N PHE A 173 0.01 -24.05 -11.49
CA PHE A 173 1.03 -23.07 -11.86
C PHE A 173 0.76 -22.49 -13.25
N ALA A 174 0.40 -23.32 -14.23
CA ALA A 174 0.07 -22.86 -15.58
C ALA A 174 -1.23 -22.03 -15.65
N LEU A 175 -2.27 -22.43 -14.92
CA LEU A 175 -3.55 -21.71 -14.84
C LEU A 175 -3.45 -20.40 -14.05
N GLY A 176 -2.60 -20.33 -13.02
CA GLY A 176 -2.26 -19.09 -12.32
C GLY A 176 -1.31 -18.20 -13.12
N ALA A 177 -0.39 -18.78 -13.89
CA ALA A 177 0.57 -18.04 -14.71
C ALA A 177 -0.05 -17.36 -15.94
N LEU A 178 -1.16 -17.85 -16.48
CA LEU A 178 -1.83 -17.25 -17.64
C LEU A 178 -2.48 -15.86 -17.37
N PRO A 179 -3.22 -15.65 -16.27
CA PRO A 179 -3.66 -14.30 -15.88
C PRO A 179 -2.48 -13.47 -15.32
N VAL A 180 -1.56 -14.06 -14.56
CA VAL A 180 -0.37 -13.36 -14.03
C VAL A 180 0.53 -12.84 -15.15
N SER A 181 0.75 -13.59 -16.23
CA SER A 181 1.56 -13.13 -17.38
C SER A 181 0.90 -12.01 -18.19
N ARG A 182 -0.43 -11.99 -18.29
CA ARG A 182 -1.16 -10.87 -18.92
C ARG A 182 -1.21 -9.63 -18.03
N VAL A 183 -1.37 -9.82 -16.71
CA VAL A 183 -1.26 -8.73 -15.73
C VAL A 183 0.17 -8.17 -15.71
N LEU A 184 1.20 -9.02 -15.71
CA LEU A 184 2.62 -8.63 -15.79
C LEU A 184 2.97 -7.94 -17.11
N ALA A 185 2.42 -8.39 -18.25
CA ALA A 185 2.65 -7.76 -19.54
C ALA A 185 2.05 -6.34 -19.60
N ASN A 186 0.88 -6.13 -19.00
CA ASN A 186 0.25 -4.80 -18.91
C ASN A 186 0.86 -3.93 -17.80
N ALA A 187 1.26 -4.56 -16.68
CA ALA A 187 1.91 -3.92 -15.55
C ALA A 187 3.32 -3.43 -15.89
N GLY A 188 4.12 -4.22 -16.59
CA GLY A 188 5.50 -3.89 -16.94
C GLY A 188 5.61 -2.66 -17.85
N THR A 189 4.59 -2.38 -18.67
CA THR A 189 4.57 -1.23 -19.58
C THR A 189 3.89 0.02 -19.01
N GLN A 190 3.12 -0.09 -17.91
CA GLN A 190 2.33 1.02 -17.35
C GLN A 190 2.62 1.35 -15.88
N LEU A 191 3.31 0.48 -15.13
CA LEU A 191 3.49 0.59 -13.67
C LEU A 191 4.93 0.92 -13.23
N GLY A 192 5.82 1.22 -14.18
CA GLY A 192 7.17 1.72 -13.91
C GLY A 192 7.34 3.06 -14.60
N GLY A 193 7.62 4.11 -13.82
CA GLY A 193 7.74 5.48 -14.28
C GLY A 193 8.53 5.58 -15.58
N VAL A 194 7.84 5.86 -16.68
CA VAL A 194 8.50 6.37 -17.88
C VAL A 194 9.26 7.60 -17.42
N ALA A 195 10.57 7.65 -17.67
CA ALA A 195 11.36 8.82 -17.35
C ALA A 195 10.72 10.03 -18.07
N ARG A 196 10.12 10.93 -17.29
CA ARG A 196 9.51 12.15 -17.78
C ARG A 196 10.33 13.31 -17.25
N GLN A 197 10.43 14.35 -18.06
CA GLN A 197 11.01 15.62 -17.67
C GLN A 197 9.91 16.68 -17.73
N ALA A 198 10.07 17.75 -16.96
CA ALA A 198 9.24 18.93 -17.12
C ALA A 198 9.41 19.46 -18.55
N LYS A 199 8.30 19.67 -19.28
CA LYS A 199 8.37 20.17 -20.65
C LYS A 199 8.77 21.65 -20.69
N LYS A 200 8.36 22.41 -19.67
CA LYS A 200 8.63 23.85 -19.54
C LYS A 200 9.09 24.22 -18.14
N LEU A 201 10.38 24.07 -17.86
CA LEU A 201 11.00 24.50 -16.59
C LEU A 201 11.36 25.99 -16.67
N VAL A 202 10.67 26.82 -15.89
CA VAL A 202 10.84 28.29 -15.89
C VAL A 202 11.73 28.80 -14.75
N GLU A 203 11.86 28.04 -13.66
CA GLU A 203 12.69 28.40 -12.51
C GLU A 203 13.45 27.17 -12.00
N ARG A 204 14.78 27.29 -11.83
CA ARG A 204 15.63 26.24 -11.27
C ARG A 204 15.95 26.54 -9.81
N ALA A 205 15.98 25.49 -8.99
CA ALA A 205 16.40 25.65 -7.61
C ALA A 205 17.91 25.84 -7.53
N THR A 206 18.35 26.76 -6.66
CA THR A 206 19.76 26.86 -6.30
C THR A 206 20.01 26.01 -5.07
N ILE A 207 20.87 24.99 -5.20
CA ILE A 207 21.32 24.19 -4.06
C ILE A 207 22.55 24.90 -3.47
N PRO A 208 22.53 25.26 -2.17
CA PRO A 208 23.72 25.81 -1.51
C PRO A 208 24.91 24.86 -1.65
N PRO A 209 26.14 25.38 -1.86
CA PRO A 209 27.31 24.53 -1.95
C PRO A 209 27.51 23.71 -0.67
N ALA A 210 28.22 22.59 -0.80
CA ALA A 210 28.57 21.77 0.34
C ALA A 210 29.42 22.55 1.34
N ASP A 211 29.11 22.37 2.62
CA ASP A 211 29.87 22.93 3.74
C ASP A 211 30.38 21.76 4.59
N PRO A 212 31.65 21.35 4.41
CA PRO A 212 32.22 20.22 5.14
C PRO A 212 32.16 20.38 6.67
N SER A 213 32.08 21.62 7.18
CA SER A 213 31.99 21.88 8.62
C SER A 213 30.61 21.53 9.21
N ILE A 214 29.57 21.50 8.36
CA ILE A 214 28.21 21.11 8.71
C ILE A 214 27.94 19.68 8.24
N ASP A 215 28.25 19.37 6.98
CA ASP A 215 27.97 18.08 6.34
C ASP A 215 28.74 16.91 6.94
N GLY A 216 29.90 17.19 7.53
CA GLY A 216 30.72 16.18 8.21
C GLY A 216 30.28 15.88 9.64
N LEU A 217 29.26 16.57 10.16
CA LEU A 217 28.81 16.36 11.54
C LEU A 217 28.14 14.98 11.67
N PRO A 218 28.52 14.17 12.68
CA PRO A 218 27.88 12.89 12.92
C PRO A 218 26.38 13.03 13.15
N GLY A 219 25.59 12.22 12.44
CA GLY A 219 24.13 12.19 12.59
C GLY A 219 23.37 13.28 11.84
N ILE A 220 24.03 14.12 11.03
CA ILE A 220 23.32 15.06 10.14
C ILE A 220 22.73 14.32 8.94
N THR A 221 21.51 14.68 8.57
CA THR A 221 20.92 14.19 7.32
C THR A 221 21.66 14.78 6.12
N THR A 222 21.76 13.99 5.04
CA THR A 222 22.34 14.45 3.78
C THR A 222 21.61 15.69 3.26
N ARG A 223 22.33 16.70 2.77
CA ARG A 223 21.74 17.95 2.24
C ARG A 223 20.66 17.70 1.19
N ILE A 224 20.88 16.73 0.31
CA ILE A 224 19.87 16.20 -0.62
C ILE A 224 19.87 14.70 -0.40
N THR A 225 18.77 14.20 0.16
CA THR A 225 18.55 12.79 0.46
C THR A 225 18.31 12.03 -0.84
N PRO A 226 19.05 10.93 -1.10
CA PRO A 226 18.72 10.01 -2.20
C PRO A 226 17.24 9.61 -2.15
N SER A 227 16.61 9.45 -3.31
CA SER A 227 15.16 9.24 -3.37
C SER A 227 14.72 7.94 -2.68
N GLU A 228 15.59 6.93 -2.71
CA GLU A 228 15.46 5.62 -2.06
C GLU A 228 15.65 5.67 -0.53
N GLU A 229 16.35 6.69 -0.02
CA GLU A 229 16.59 6.90 1.42
C GLU A 229 15.66 7.96 2.00
N HIS A 230 14.94 8.70 1.16
CA HIS A 230 14.00 9.72 1.62
C HIS A 230 12.88 9.08 2.43
N TYR A 231 12.67 9.57 3.65
CA TYR A 231 11.73 8.94 4.59
C TYR A 231 10.31 8.84 4.00
N THR A 232 9.60 7.78 4.40
CA THR A 232 8.22 7.51 3.99
C THR A 232 7.33 7.26 5.21
N VAL A 233 6.25 8.02 5.33
CA VAL A 233 5.15 7.75 6.26
C VAL A 233 3.87 7.63 5.44
N ASP A 234 3.07 6.64 5.78
CA ASP A 234 1.86 6.26 5.05
C ASP A 234 0.78 5.79 6.02
N THR A 235 -0.49 5.96 5.69
CA THR A 235 -1.61 5.26 6.34
C THR A 235 -1.87 3.89 5.71
N THR A 236 -1.34 3.64 4.50
CA THR A 236 -1.60 2.41 3.73
C THR A 236 -0.53 1.33 3.94
N LEU A 237 -0.93 0.07 3.83
CA LEU A 237 -0.08 -1.12 3.63
C LEU A 237 0.12 -1.42 2.14
N VAL A 238 -0.87 -1.06 1.31
CA VAL A 238 -0.85 -1.28 -0.14
C VAL A 238 -0.85 0.08 -0.83
N LYS A 239 0.29 0.47 -1.40
CA LYS A 239 0.43 1.76 -2.08
C LYS A 239 -0.36 1.72 -3.39
N PRO A 240 -1.12 2.78 -3.72
CA PRO A 240 -1.90 2.82 -4.95
C PRO A 240 -0.96 2.76 -6.15
N ARG A 241 -1.40 2.04 -7.18
CA ARG A 241 -0.75 1.99 -8.50
C ARG A 241 -1.59 2.83 -9.45
N VAL A 242 -1.08 4.00 -9.81
CA VAL A 242 -1.84 4.99 -10.58
C VAL A 242 -1.49 4.90 -12.06
N ASP A 243 -2.49 4.61 -12.89
CA ASP A 243 -2.37 4.68 -14.35
C ASP A 243 -2.57 6.12 -14.84
N ILE A 244 -1.49 6.72 -15.35
CA ILE A 244 -1.48 8.12 -15.82
C ILE A 244 -2.37 8.36 -17.05
N THR A 245 -2.72 7.32 -17.81
CA THR A 245 -3.55 7.48 -19.02
C THR A 245 -5.00 7.78 -18.66
N THR A 246 -5.47 7.19 -17.56
CA THR A 246 -6.82 7.36 -17.01
C THR A 246 -6.87 8.36 -15.85
N TRP A 247 -5.75 8.59 -15.16
CA TRP A 247 -5.66 9.55 -14.07
C TRP A 247 -6.01 10.98 -14.49
N ARG A 248 -6.70 11.70 -13.61
CA ARG A 248 -7.08 13.09 -13.78
C ARG A 248 -6.91 13.83 -12.46
N LEU A 249 -6.43 15.07 -12.51
CA LEU A 249 -6.42 16.00 -11.39
C LEU A 249 -7.64 16.93 -11.48
N GLY A 250 -8.56 16.84 -10.52
CA GLY A 250 -9.69 17.76 -10.43
C GLY A 250 -9.34 19.02 -9.65
N VAL A 251 -9.71 20.20 -10.16
CA VAL A 251 -9.70 21.47 -9.42
C VAL A 251 -11.14 21.98 -9.33
N VAL A 252 -11.74 21.85 -8.16
CA VAL A 252 -13.20 21.94 -7.96
C VAL A 252 -13.57 22.67 -6.66
N GLY A 253 -14.86 22.73 -6.32
CA GLY A 253 -15.37 23.34 -5.10
C GLY A 253 -15.82 24.78 -5.29
N ASN A 254 -15.51 25.66 -4.33
CA ASN A 254 -15.88 27.07 -4.35
C ASN A 254 -15.00 27.90 -5.31
N VAL A 255 -15.13 27.60 -6.60
CA VAL A 255 -14.40 28.23 -7.71
C VAL A 255 -15.37 28.65 -8.81
N GLU A 256 -14.94 29.58 -9.67
CA GLU A 256 -15.73 30.06 -10.81
C GLU A 256 -15.75 29.05 -11.98
N ARG A 257 -14.60 28.45 -12.26
CA ARG A 257 -14.38 27.59 -13.43
C ARG A 257 -13.73 26.28 -12.99
N PRO A 258 -14.50 25.30 -12.47
CA PRO A 258 -13.94 24.00 -12.16
C PRO A 258 -13.41 23.33 -13.43
N PHE A 259 -12.29 22.63 -13.32
CA PHE A 259 -11.69 21.92 -14.45
C PHE A 259 -10.98 20.65 -13.99
N SER A 260 -10.55 19.84 -14.97
CA SER A 260 -9.75 18.66 -14.73
C SER A 260 -8.58 18.62 -15.71
N LEU A 261 -7.42 18.12 -15.26
CA LEU A 261 -6.21 17.96 -16.08
C LEU A 261 -5.86 16.49 -16.21
N THR A 262 -5.51 16.08 -17.42
CA THR A 262 -4.70 14.89 -17.67
C THR A 262 -3.28 15.09 -17.14
N TYR A 263 -2.53 14.00 -17.01
CA TYR A 263 -1.12 14.08 -16.63
C TYR A 263 -0.29 14.85 -17.67
N ASP A 264 -0.53 14.63 -18.96
CA ASP A 264 0.22 15.32 -20.02
C ASP A 264 -0.05 16.83 -20.06
N GLU A 265 -1.29 17.26 -19.82
CA GLU A 265 -1.65 18.68 -19.71
C GLU A 265 -1.00 19.34 -18.48
N LEU A 266 -0.85 18.61 -17.38
CA LEU A 266 -0.13 19.12 -16.20
C LEU A 266 1.35 19.34 -16.51
N LEU A 267 1.98 18.42 -17.26
CA LEU A 267 3.38 18.54 -17.69
C LEU A 267 3.62 19.68 -18.69
N ASP A 268 2.57 20.15 -19.39
CA ASP A 268 2.64 21.29 -20.31
C ASP A 268 2.63 22.66 -19.61
N LEU A 269 2.32 22.71 -18.32
CA LEU A 269 2.32 23.93 -17.52
C LEU A 269 3.74 24.37 -17.12
N ASP A 270 3.86 25.64 -16.72
CA ASP A 270 5.11 26.24 -16.25
C ASP A 270 5.55 25.57 -14.95
N ALA A 271 6.71 24.90 -15.02
CA ALA A 271 7.26 24.16 -13.92
C ALA A 271 8.36 24.95 -13.21
N ILE A 272 8.48 24.75 -11.90
CA ILE A 272 9.54 25.28 -11.06
C ILE A 272 10.23 24.16 -10.32
N GLU A 273 11.48 24.38 -9.95
CA GLU A 273 12.20 23.54 -9.00
C GLU A 273 12.30 24.21 -7.63
N GLN A 274 12.14 23.40 -6.57
CA GLN A 274 12.38 23.84 -5.21
C GLN A 274 13.16 22.80 -4.42
N VAL A 275 14.16 23.24 -3.66
CA VAL A 275 14.76 22.42 -2.59
C VAL A 275 13.86 22.53 -1.37
N ARG A 276 13.27 21.40 -0.95
CA ARG A 276 12.37 21.37 0.21
C ARG A 276 12.67 20.19 1.11
N THR A 277 12.71 20.50 2.39
CA THR A 277 12.74 19.53 3.48
C THR A 277 11.31 19.17 3.85
N LEU A 278 11.03 17.89 3.91
CA LEU A 278 9.82 17.34 4.51
C LEU A 278 10.19 16.77 5.87
N GLU A 279 9.34 17.02 6.86
CA GLU A 279 9.48 16.49 8.21
C GLU A 279 8.14 15.94 8.69
N CYS A 280 8.16 14.77 9.32
CA CYS A 280 6.98 14.22 9.99
C CYS A 280 6.71 14.94 11.31
N ILE A 281 5.44 15.14 11.67
CA ILE A 281 5.08 15.68 13.00
C ILE A 281 5.60 14.79 14.15
N SER A 282 5.72 13.49 13.88
CA SER A 282 6.20 12.50 14.86
C SER A 282 7.73 12.38 14.87
N ASN A 283 8.47 13.23 14.16
CA ASN A 283 9.92 13.20 14.17
C ASN A 283 10.44 13.64 15.56
N PRO A 284 11.14 12.76 16.32
CA PRO A 284 11.77 13.19 17.56
C PRO A 284 12.96 14.10 17.27
N VAL A 285 13.43 14.81 18.29
CA VAL A 285 14.69 15.57 18.19
C VAL A 285 15.83 14.62 17.85
N GLY A 286 16.48 14.86 16.71
CA GLY A 286 17.53 13.98 16.17
C GLY A 286 17.02 12.70 15.50
N GLY A 287 15.73 12.61 15.18
CA GLY A 287 15.12 11.50 14.45
C GLY A 287 15.42 11.50 12.95
N ASP A 288 14.96 10.45 12.28
CA ASP A 288 15.18 10.15 10.86
C ASP A 288 13.94 10.39 9.98
N LEU A 289 12.83 10.90 10.54
CA LEU A 289 11.59 11.20 9.81
C LEU A 289 11.66 12.59 9.16
N ILE A 290 12.80 12.91 8.57
CA ILE A 290 13.12 14.18 7.92
C ILE A 290 14.05 13.93 6.72
N SER A 291 13.75 14.52 5.58
CA SER A 291 14.58 14.40 4.38
C SER A 291 14.41 15.60 3.48
N THR A 292 15.42 15.88 2.66
CA THR A 292 15.43 17.03 1.75
C THR A 292 15.60 16.56 0.33
N ALA A 293 14.79 17.08 -0.60
CA ALA A 293 14.89 16.73 -2.02
C ALA A 293 14.78 17.98 -2.91
N VAL A 294 15.20 17.83 -4.16
CA VAL A 294 14.86 18.77 -5.23
C VAL A 294 13.55 18.30 -5.85
N TRP A 295 12.55 19.16 -5.87
CA TRP A 295 11.20 18.83 -6.32
C TRP A 295 10.85 19.69 -7.53
N THR A 296 10.34 19.09 -8.60
CA THR A 296 9.92 19.82 -9.80
C THR A 296 8.42 19.66 -10.01
N GLY A 297 7.75 20.78 -10.28
CA GLY A 297 6.30 20.79 -10.30
C GLY A 297 5.68 22.12 -10.70
N VAL A 298 4.36 22.22 -10.59
CA VAL A 298 3.57 23.42 -10.93
C VAL A 298 3.06 24.11 -9.68
N ARG A 299 3.05 25.45 -9.65
CA ARG A 299 2.54 26.18 -8.48
C ARG A 299 1.05 25.91 -8.29
N MET A 300 0.64 25.68 -7.05
CA MET A 300 -0.78 25.48 -6.72
C MET A 300 -1.57 26.76 -7.02
N LYS A 301 -0.95 27.92 -6.77
CA LYS A 301 -1.50 29.24 -7.08
C LYS A 301 -1.97 29.37 -8.54
N ASP A 302 -1.19 28.89 -9.50
CA ASP A 302 -1.52 29.04 -10.94
C ASP A 302 -2.79 28.25 -11.30
N LEU A 303 -2.98 27.08 -10.69
CA LEU A 303 -4.18 26.27 -10.86
C LEU A 303 -5.41 26.92 -10.20
N LEU A 304 -5.23 27.49 -9.01
CA LEU A 304 -6.29 28.19 -8.27
C LEU A 304 -6.70 29.50 -8.95
N ASP A 305 -5.75 30.27 -9.48
CA ASP A 305 -6.00 31.47 -10.28
C ASP A 305 -6.80 31.13 -11.55
N ARG A 306 -6.41 30.06 -12.25
CA ARG A 306 -7.13 29.55 -13.42
C ARG A 306 -8.59 29.20 -13.07
N ALA A 307 -8.79 28.50 -11.96
CA ALA A 307 -10.11 28.12 -11.47
C ALA A 307 -10.94 29.34 -11.03
N GLY A 308 -10.29 30.39 -10.54
CA GLY A 308 -10.93 31.57 -9.98
C GLY A 308 -11.55 31.25 -8.61
N VAL A 309 -10.74 31.26 -7.55
CA VAL A 309 -11.21 31.05 -6.17
C VAL A 309 -12.23 32.13 -5.79
N LYS A 310 -13.41 31.70 -5.31
CA LYS A 310 -14.48 32.61 -4.93
C LYS A 310 -14.22 33.27 -3.57
N PRO A 311 -14.83 34.44 -3.29
CA PRO A 311 -14.87 35.00 -1.94
C PRO A 311 -15.46 34.01 -0.92
N ASN A 312 -15.12 34.21 0.36
CA ASN A 312 -15.53 33.34 1.48
C ASN A 312 -15.02 31.89 1.41
N SER A 313 -14.01 31.63 0.57
CA SER A 313 -13.27 30.36 0.62
C SER A 313 -12.36 30.31 1.84
N PHE A 314 -12.34 29.18 2.53
CA PHE A 314 -11.61 28.96 3.77
C PHE A 314 -10.40 28.06 3.55
N ASP A 315 -10.65 26.81 3.14
CA ASP A 315 -9.62 25.78 2.99
C ASP A 315 -9.48 25.30 1.54
N VAL A 316 -8.27 24.82 1.23
CA VAL A 316 -8.01 23.91 0.10
C VAL A 316 -7.89 22.50 0.66
N VAL A 317 -8.79 21.63 0.23
CA VAL A 317 -8.81 20.20 0.55
C VAL A 317 -8.10 19.44 -0.57
N LEU A 318 -7.13 18.63 -0.18
CA LEU A 318 -6.41 17.72 -1.05
C LEU A 318 -6.91 16.30 -0.84
N THR A 319 -7.22 15.59 -1.91
CA THR A 319 -7.66 14.19 -1.85
C THR A 319 -6.74 13.32 -2.67
N SER A 320 -6.25 12.25 -2.06
CA SER A 320 -5.46 11.18 -2.67
C SER A 320 -6.38 10.16 -3.36
N VAL A 321 -5.85 9.47 -4.37
CA VAL A 321 -6.52 8.32 -5.02
C VAL A 321 -6.92 7.24 -4.01
N ASP A 322 -6.14 7.07 -2.94
CA ASP A 322 -6.38 6.06 -1.91
C ASP A 322 -7.39 6.50 -0.82
N GLY A 323 -8.01 7.66 -0.99
CA GLY A 323 -8.99 8.22 -0.06
C GLY A 323 -8.42 9.02 1.10
N TYR A 324 -7.10 9.10 1.28
CA TYR A 324 -6.51 10.03 2.25
C TYR A 324 -6.85 11.47 1.86
N SER A 325 -7.25 12.29 2.83
CA SER A 325 -7.50 13.71 2.59
C SER A 325 -7.00 14.58 3.72
N ASP A 326 -6.59 15.79 3.36
CA ASP A 326 -6.16 16.79 4.31
C ASP A 326 -6.39 18.20 3.74
N SER A 327 -6.36 19.21 4.59
CA SER A 327 -6.58 20.60 4.20
C SER A 327 -5.62 21.58 4.87
N PHE A 328 -5.55 22.76 4.26
CA PHE A 328 -4.91 23.95 4.81
C PHE A 328 -5.57 25.21 4.23
N PRO A 329 -5.39 26.38 4.87
CA PRO A 329 -6.04 27.61 4.44
C PRO A 329 -5.73 27.98 2.99
N VAL A 330 -6.72 28.54 2.28
CA VAL A 330 -6.56 29.06 0.91
C VAL A 330 -5.39 30.04 0.81
N ALA A 331 -5.19 30.88 1.83
CA ALA A 331 -4.07 31.81 1.87
C ALA A 331 -2.71 31.10 1.72
N LYS A 332 -2.54 29.96 2.39
CA LYS A 332 -1.33 29.12 2.29
C LYS A 332 -1.21 28.47 0.91
N ALA A 333 -2.33 28.07 0.31
CA ALA A 333 -2.36 27.50 -1.04
C ALA A 333 -1.95 28.51 -2.14
N MET A 334 -2.17 29.80 -1.89
CA MET A 334 -1.84 30.89 -2.79
C MET A 334 -0.39 31.39 -2.63
N GLU A 335 0.35 30.90 -1.64
CA GLU A 335 1.76 31.21 -1.49
C GLU A 335 2.57 30.69 -2.69
N PRO A 336 3.60 31.42 -3.13
CA PRO A 336 4.36 31.06 -4.33
C PRO A 336 5.09 29.71 -4.19
N ASP A 337 5.32 29.22 -2.98
CA ASP A 337 6.05 28.00 -2.71
C ASP A 337 5.18 26.77 -2.43
N THR A 338 3.85 26.91 -2.39
CA THR A 338 2.94 25.76 -2.36
C THR A 338 2.72 25.24 -3.79
N PHE A 339 3.02 23.96 -4.04
CA PHE A 339 3.06 23.43 -5.40
C PHE A 339 2.79 21.93 -5.50
N LEU A 340 2.56 21.47 -6.73
CA LEU A 340 2.34 20.06 -7.06
C LEU A 340 3.57 19.50 -7.74
N ALA A 341 4.26 18.57 -7.08
CA ALA A 341 5.46 17.94 -7.61
C ALA A 341 5.14 16.65 -8.37
N TYR A 342 5.79 16.50 -9.52
CA TYR A 342 5.76 15.27 -10.32
C TYR A 342 7.16 14.71 -10.61
N LEU A 343 8.24 15.46 -10.30
CA LEU A 343 9.61 14.96 -10.23
C LEU A 343 10.21 15.15 -8.84
N MET A 344 11.11 14.23 -8.49
CA MET A 344 11.92 14.23 -7.28
C MET A 344 13.37 13.92 -7.66
N ASN A 345 14.30 14.76 -7.21
CA ASN A 345 15.73 14.69 -7.51
C ASN A 345 16.00 14.54 -9.03
N GLY A 346 15.25 15.28 -9.86
CA GLY A 346 15.38 15.27 -11.32
C GLY A 346 14.83 14.03 -12.03
N THR A 347 14.20 13.11 -11.30
CA THR A 347 13.60 11.89 -11.85
C THR A 347 12.11 11.84 -11.60
N THR A 348 11.39 11.01 -12.37
CA THR A 348 9.97 10.73 -12.13
C THR A 348 9.75 10.35 -10.67
N LEU A 349 8.74 10.95 -10.04
CA LEU A 349 8.40 10.70 -8.64
C LEU A 349 8.28 9.17 -8.37
N PRO A 350 8.97 8.61 -7.36
CA PRO A 350 8.77 7.21 -7.00
C PRO A 350 7.34 6.94 -6.50
N GLN A 351 6.85 5.71 -6.66
CA GLN A 351 5.52 5.31 -6.18
C GLN A 351 5.33 5.66 -4.70
N ASP A 352 6.36 5.39 -3.90
CA ASP A 352 6.41 5.61 -2.46
C ASP A 352 6.29 7.09 -2.06
N HIS A 353 6.65 7.98 -2.97
CA HIS A 353 6.64 9.43 -2.77
C HIS A 353 5.46 10.11 -3.46
N GLY A 354 4.51 9.35 -4.01
CA GLY A 354 3.23 9.87 -4.48
C GLY A 354 3.07 9.96 -5.99
N TYR A 355 3.78 9.15 -6.78
CA TYR A 355 3.59 9.08 -8.23
C TYR A 355 2.09 8.99 -8.63
N PRO A 356 1.60 9.78 -9.59
CA PRO A 356 2.36 10.65 -10.48
C PRO A 356 2.54 12.08 -9.96
N VAL A 357 1.75 12.49 -8.97
CA VAL A 357 1.70 13.86 -8.46
C VAL A 357 1.47 13.85 -6.95
N ARG A 358 2.24 14.64 -6.23
CA ARG A 358 1.98 14.97 -4.81
C ARG A 358 1.86 16.47 -4.61
N ALA A 359 1.21 16.87 -3.52
CA ALA A 359 1.33 18.24 -3.03
C ALA A 359 2.58 18.41 -2.15
N LEU A 360 3.13 19.61 -2.21
CA LEU A 360 4.16 20.12 -1.31
C LEU A 360 3.70 21.48 -0.78
N VAL A 361 3.61 21.57 0.54
CA VAL A 361 3.13 22.72 1.30
C VAL A 361 4.22 23.09 2.29
N PRO A 362 5.17 23.96 1.90
CA PRO A 362 6.35 24.24 2.71
C PRO A 362 6.02 24.77 4.10
N ASN A 363 6.89 24.48 5.06
CA ASN A 363 6.79 24.89 6.48
C ASN A 363 5.56 24.32 7.21
N ILE A 364 5.00 23.22 6.71
CA ILE A 364 3.93 22.46 7.37
C ILE A 364 4.31 20.98 7.35
N TYR A 365 4.06 20.28 8.46
CA TYR A 365 4.42 18.87 8.63
C TYR A 365 3.84 17.95 7.53
N GLY A 366 4.51 16.81 7.34
CA GLY A 366 4.31 15.90 6.22
C GLY A 366 2.86 15.43 5.99
N MET A 367 2.01 15.36 7.02
CA MET A 367 0.61 14.92 6.88
C MET A 367 -0.21 15.79 5.90
N LYS A 368 0.11 17.10 5.82
CA LYS A 368 -0.56 18.05 4.92
C LYS A 368 -0.07 17.94 3.47
N ASN A 369 1.01 17.20 3.22
CA ASN A 369 1.66 17.08 1.92
C ASN A 369 1.15 15.82 1.19
N VAL A 370 -0.12 15.84 0.77
CA VAL A 370 -0.83 14.67 0.23
C VAL A 370 -0.12 14.04 -0.97
N LYS A 371 0.10 12.72 -0.91
CA LYS A 371 0.65 11.88 -1.99
C LYS A 371 -0.47 11.35 -2.89
N TRP A 372 -0.12 10.90 -4.10
CA TRP A 372 -1.07 10.31 -5.08
C TRP A 372 -2.28 11.20 -5.33
N LEU A 373 -2.03 12.50 -5.51
CA LEU A 373 -3.06 13.52 -5.55
C LEU A 373 -4.04 13.28 -6.70
N GLN A 374 -5.33 13.37 -6.41
CA GLN A 374 -6.42 13.23 -7.37
C GLN A 374 -7.27 14.51 -7.47
N GLN A 375 -7.41 15.23 -6.36
CA GLN A 375 -8.30 16.39 -6.31
C GLN A 375 -7.75 17.51 -5.42
N ILE A 376 -7.99 18.74 -5.88
CA ILE A 376 -7.87 20.00 -5.15
C ILE A 376 -9.27 20.60 -5.09
N LYS A 377 -9.86 20.68 -3.90
CA LYS A 377 -11.20 21.21 -3.69
C LYS A 377 -11.15 22.42 -2.77
N VAL A 378 -11.69 23.53 -3.24
CA VAL A 378 -11.82 24.74 -2.41
C VAL A 378 -13.12 24.65 -1.62
N GLU A 379 -13.05 24.82 -0.29
CA GLU A 379 -14.19 24.77 0.62
C GLU A 379 -14.40 26.12 1.31
N THR A 380 -15.60 26.33 1.85
CA THR A 380 -15.99 27.56 2.58
C THR A 380 -15.92 27.41 4.10
N PHE A 381 -15.41 26.28 4.60
CA PHE A 381 -15.32 25.95 6.01
C PHE A 381 -13.98 25.30 6.36
N ASP A 382 -13.68 25.23 7.66
CA ASP A 382 -12.52 24.52 8.24
C ASP A 382 -12.71 23.01 8.09
N PHE A 383 -12.04 22.43 7.11
CA PHE A 383 -12.13 21.00 6.81
C PHE A 383 -11.26 20.20 7.78
N LYS A 384 -11.76 19.04 8.22
CA LYS A 384 -10.98 18.14 9.07
C LYS A 384 -10.38 17.04 8.21
N GLY A 385 -9.05 17.06 8.09
CA GLY A 385 -8.30 16.00 7.43
C GLY A 385 -8.38 14.67 8.17
N TYR A 386 -7.91 13.61 7.53
CA TYR A 386 -7.98 12.23 8.04
C TYR A 386 -7.52 12.12 9.50
N TRP A 387 -6.33 12.60 9.84
CA TRP A 387 -5.82 12.50 11.21
C TRP A 387 -6.58 13.36 12.22
N GLN A 388 -7.13 14.50 11.79
CA GLN A 388 -7.96 15.35 12.64
C GLN A 388 -9.30 14.68 12.96
N GLU A 389 -9.89 13.96 12.00
CA GLU A 389 -11.10 13.14 12.25
C GLU A 389 -10.82 11.97 13.19
N GLN A 390 -9.59 11.44 13.19
CA GLN A 390 -9.14 10.43 14.16
C GLN A 390 -8.81 11.02 15.54
N GLY A 391 -8.77 12.35 15.68
CA GLY A 391 -8.46 13.02 16.94
C GLY A 391 -6.97 13.15 17.27
N TRP A 392 -6.10 13.12 16.26
CA TRP A 392 -4.68 13.45 16.37
C TRP A 392 -4.46 14.95 16.54
#